data_AF-A0A523VGD9-F1
#
_entry.id   AF-A0A523VGD9-F1
#
_cell.length_a   1.000
_cell.length_b   1.000
_cell.length_c   1.000
_cell.angle_alpha   90.00
_cell.angle_beta   90.00
_cell.angle_gamma   90.00
#
_symmetry.space_group_name_H-M   'P 1'
#
loop_
_entity.id
_entity.type
_entity.pdbx_description
1 polymer ?
#
loop_
_entity_poly.entity_id
_entity_poly.type
_entity_poly.pdbx_seq_one_letter_code
_entity_poly.pdbx_strand_id
1 'polypeptide(L)'
;MRGCLAVGLALLALVSLACGSLLVASGRGVLGHLPGAEVVIDECYLPGKGGTIRLYEGNVGATTSFWYLATLQRNFFAAERSFFQAYGHPPISSIDCQGGAVDLVGTGGDVEFSFGLDRIESELLDAPLSFYYGEVAAGNPTGVAPRLLGVACGSPLLLVGGVAGLAVFRRRPHGRDGCG
;
A
#
# COMPACT_ATOMS: atom_id res chain seq x y z
N MET A 1 -40.35 12.72 11.87
CA MET A 1 -39.82 11.42 11.39
C MET A 1 -39.00 11.51 10.09
N ARG A 2 -39.26 12.45 9.17
CA ARG A 2 -38.46 12.62 7.93
C ARG A 2 -37.00 13.08 8.17
N GLY A 3 -36.74 13.86 9.23
CA GLY A 3 -35.40 14.37 9.55
C GLY A 3 -34.40 13.29 9.99
N CYS A 4 -34.81 12.31 10.81
CA CYS A 4 -33.92 11.23 11.25
C CYS A 4 -33.49 10.31 10.10
N LEU A 5 -34.36 10.11 9.11
CA LEU A 5 -34.07 9.26 7.95
C LEU A 5 -33.08 9.93 6.98
N ALA A 6 -33.16 11.26 6.84
CA ALA A 6 -32.22 12.04 6.03
C ALA A 6 -30.81 12.09 6.65
N VAL A 7 -30.72 12.23 7.98
CA VAL A 7 -29.43 12.22 8.69
C VAL A 7 -28.76 10.85 8.62
N GLY A 8 -29.53 9.76 8.75
CA GLY A 8 -29.01 8.41 8.61
C GLY A 8 -28.43 8.10 7.23
N LEU A 9 -29.12 8.53 6.16
CA LEU A 9 -28.63 8.37 4.78
C LEU A 9 -27.38 9.21 4.50
N ALA A 10 -27.30 10.44 5.02
CA ALA A 10 -26.13 11.29 4.86
C ALA A 10 -24.88 10.71 5.54
N LEU A 11 -25.03 10.12 6.73
CA LEU A 11 -23.94 9.45 7.44
C LEU A 11 -23.46 8.20 6.71
N LEU A 12 -24.39 7.39 6.18
CA LEU A 12 -24.04 6.20 5.40
C LEU A 12 -23.26 6.57 4.14
N ALA A 13 -23.67 7.63 3.45
CA ALA A 13 -22.98 8.15 2.27
C ALA A 13 -21.54 8.61 2.60
N LEU A 14 -21.37 9.37 3.69
CA LEU A 14 -20.05 9.81 4.17
C LEU A 14 -19.13 8.63 4.51
N VAL A 15 -19.64 7.60 5.20
CA VAL A 15 -18.86 6.40 5.53
C VAL A 15 -18.47 5.64 4.26
N SER A 16 -19.39 5.49 3.29
CA SER A 16 -19.09 4.84 2.02
C SER A 16 -18.07 5.60 1.18
N LEU A 17 -18.10 6.94 1.21
CA LEU A 17 -17.12 7.79 0.54
C LEU A 17 -15.75 7.69 1.21
N ALA A 18 -15.71 7.68 2.55
CA ALA A 18 -14.48 7.51 3.32
C ALA A 18 -13.85 6.13 3.07
N CYS A 19 -14.64 5.05 3.15
CA CYS A 19 -14.16 3.70 2.85
C CYS A 19 -13.74 3.54 1.39
N GLY A 20 -14.49 4.11 0.43
CA GLY A 20 -14.11 4.11 -0.99
C GLY A 20 -12.79 4.84 -1.22
N SER A 21 -12.58 6.00 -0.58
CA SER A 21 -11.33 6.76 -0.69
C SER A 21 -10.14 6.02 -0.05
N LEU A 22 -10.35 5.29 1.05
CA LEU A 22 -9.32 4.44 1.65
C LEU A 22 -8.98 3.25 0.75
N LEU A 23 -9.98 2.64 0.10
CA LEU A 23 -9.73 1.54 -0.85
C LEU A 23 -8.93 2.02 -2.07
N VAL A 24 -9.26 3.19 -2.61
CA VAL A 24 -8.50 3.83 -3.69
C VAL A 24 -7.09 4.22 -3.23
N ALA A 25 -6.94 4.68 -1.99
CA ALA A 25 -5.62 4.96 -1.40
C ALA A 25 -4.79 3.68 -1.18
N SER A 26 -5.42 2.57 -0.79
CA SER A 26 -4.75 1.26 -0.65
C SER A 26 -4.46 0.57 -1.99
N GLY A 27 -5.04 1.05 -3.09
CA GLY A 27 -4.66 0.68 -4.46
C GLY A 27 -3.33 1.31 -4.90
N ARG A 28 -2.80 2.27 -4.14
CA ARG A 28 -1.38 2.67 -4.23
C ARG A 28 -0.59 1.61 -3.47
N GLY A 29 0.21 0.86 -4.21
CA GLY A 29 0.77 -0.44 -3.84
C GLY A 29 1.32 -0.52 -2.41
N VAL A 30 1.04 -1.66 -1.78
CA VAL A 30 1.35 -2.02 -0.40
C VAL A 30 2.80 -1.79 0.04
N LEU A 31 3.82 -1.57 -0.81
CA LEU A 31 5.22 -1.57 -0.34
C LEU A 31 6.24 -0.85 -1.29
N GLY A 32 5.86 0.22 -1.98
CA GLY A 32 6.74 0.82 -3.02
C GLY A 32 7.07 2.29 -2.89
N HIS A 33 6.09 3.14 -2.60
CA HIS A 33 6.23 4.59 -2.74
C HIS A 33 5.93 5.27 -1.40
N LEU A 34 6.95 5.85 -0.77
CA LEU A 34 6.79 6.70 0.41
C LEU A 34 6.71 8.16 -0.05
N PRO A 35 5.50 8.72 -0.26
CA PRO A 35 5.35 10.11 -0.68
C PRO A 35 6.02 11.04 0.33
N GLY A 36 7.07 11.75 -0.11
CA GLY A 36 7.88 12.65 0.72
C GLY A 36 9.26 12.12 1.14
N ALA A 37 9.56 10.83 0.91
CA ALA A 37 10.89 10.24 1.15
C ALA A 37 11.64 9.91 -0.16
N GLU A 38 11.00 10.16 -1.30
CA GLU A 38 11.46 9.82 -2.64
C GLU A 38 11.34 11.03 -3.57
N VAL A 39 12.27 11.13 -4.51
CA VAL A 39 12.30 12.15 -5.56
C VAL A 39 12.32 11.45 -6.91
N VAL A 40 11.52 11.93 -7.86
CA VAL A 40 11.62 11.49 -9.26
C VAL A 40 12.94 12.01 -9.81
N ILE A 41 13.82 11.10 -10.21
CA ILE A 41 15.12 11.46 -10.80
C ILE A 41 15.10 11.35 -12.33
N ASP A 42 14.21 10.53 -12.89
CA ASP A 42 14.03 10.41 -14.34
C ASP A 42 12.63 9.88 -14.70
N GLU A 43 12.16 10.20 -15.91
CA GLU A 43 10.89 9.72 -16.45
C GLU A 43 10.98 9.48 -17.97
N CYS A 44 10.38 8.38 -18.45
CA CYS A 44 10.22 8.13 -19.87
C CYS A 44 8.78 7.73 -20.22
N TYR A 45 8.35 8.14 -21.42
CA TYR A 45 7.00 7.89 -21.92
C TYR A 45 7.02 6.70 -22.86
N LEU A 46 6.00 5.84 -22.76
CA LEU A 46 5.84 4.68 -23.63
C LEU A 46 5.05 5.08 -24.90
N PRO A 47 5.73 5.31 -26.04
CA PRO A 47 5.05 5.74 -27.26
C PRO A 47 4.03 4.67 -27.69
N GLY A 48 2.81 5.11 -28.03
CA GLY A 48 1.73 4.25 -28.51
C GLY A 48 0.89 3.54 -27.44
N LYS A 49 1.37 3.38 -26.20
CA LYS A 49 0.59 2.81 -25.07
C LYS A 49 0.07 3.86 -24.07
N GLY A 50 0.59 5.09 -24.10
CA GLY A 50 0.10 6.19 -23.25
C GLY A 50 0.47 6.07 -21.77
N GLY A 51 1.45 5.21 -21.45
CA GLY A 51 1.97 5.02 -20.11
C GLY A 51 3.25 5.81 -19.84
N THR A 52 3.54 6.02 -18.57
CA THR A 52 4.76 6.67 -18.07
C THR A 52 5.50 5.70 -17.17
N ILE A 53 6.81 5.60 -17.38
CA ILE A 53 7.75 4.97 -16.46
C ILE A 53 8.42 6.07 -15.67
N ARG A 54 8.51 5.92 -14.35
CA ARG A 54 9.25 6.83 -13.47
C ARG A 54 10.26 6.10 -12.64
N LEU A 55 11.42 6.73 -12.50
CA LEU A 55 12.50 6.31 -11.60
C LEU A 55 12.53 7.25 -10.40
N TYR A 56 12.43 6.65 -9.22
CA TYR A 56 12.53 7.35 -7.95
C TYR A 56 13.83 6.99 -7.25
N GLU A 57 14.42 7.98 -6.60
CA GLU A 57 15.52 7.82 -5.65
C GLU A 57 15.05 8.29 -4.27
N GLY A 58 15.43 7.57 -3.23
CA GLY A 58 15.23 8.02 -1.85
C GLY A 58 16.28 7.45 -0.91
N ASN A 59 16.36 7.99 0.30
CA ASN A 59 17.39 7.59 1.27
C ASN A 59 16.86 7.32 2.68
N VAL A 60 15.61 7.70 3.01
CA VAL A 60 15.02 7.56 4.37
C VAL A 60 15.91 8.09 5.50
N GLY A 61 16.75 9.08 5.22
CA GLY A 61 17.71 9.57 6.22
C GLY A 61 18.92 8.67 6.46
N ALA A 62 19.12 7.62 5.66
CA ALA A 62 20.42 6.97 5.52
C ALA A 62 21.39 7.93 4.81
N THR A 63 22.61 8.02 5.31
CA THR A 63 23.65 8.92 4.76
C THR A 63 24.49 8.27 3.66
N THR A 64 24.47 6.95 3.56
CA THR A 64 25.40 6.17 2.72
C THR A 64 24.73 5.17 1.80
N SER A 65 23.39 5.12 1.76
CA SER A 65 22.66 4.18 0.91
C SER A 65 21.37 4.81 0.43
N PHE A 66 21.11 4.62 -0.86
CA PHE A 66 19.88 5.04 -1.52
C PHE A 66 19.08 3.81 -1.91
N TRP A 67 17.78 3.95 -2.01
CA TRP A 67 16.97 3.05 -2.81
C TRP A 67 16.65 3.66 -4.16
N TYR A 68 16.38 2.77 -5.11
CA TYR A 68 15.96 3.08 -6.46
C TYR A 68 14.68 2.28 -6.73
N LEU A 69 13.67 2.96 -7.26
CA LEU A 69 12.38 2.34 -7.57
C LEU A 69 11.96 2.72 -8.98
N ALA A 70 11.77 1.73 -9.86
CA ALA A 70 11.19 1.96 -11.17
C ALA A 70 9.73 1.51 -11.17
N THR A 71 8.87 2.38 -11.71
CA THR A 71 7.42 2.20 -11.67
C THR A 71 6.80 2.41 -13.04
N LEU A 72 5.63 1.80 -13.26
CA LEU A 72 4.82 1.97 -14.45
C LEU A 72 3.44 2.50 -14.06
N GLN A 73 3.04 3.58 -14.73
CA GLN A 73 1.68 4.09 -14.74
C GLN A 73 1.13 3.98 -16.17
N ARG A 74 0.22 3.02 -16.42
CA ARG A 74 -0.29 2.73 -17.78
C ARG A 74 -1.05 3.88 -18.43
N ASN A 75 -1.72 4.70 -17.64
CA ASN A 75 -2.42 5.91 -18.06
C ASN A 75 -2.70 6.80 -16.85
N PHE A 76 -3.20 8.01 -17.10
CA PHE A 76 -3.46 9.00 -16.06
C PHE A 76 -4.38 8.51 -14.91
N PHE A 77 -5.31 7.60 -15.19
CA PHE A 77 -6.25 7.07 -14.18
C PHE A 77 -5.76 5.77 -13.52
N ALA A 78 -4.73 5.13 -14.07
CA ALA A 78 -4.18 3.90 -13.52
C ALA A 78 -3.32 4.19 -12.29
N ALA A 79 -3.36 3.28 -11.32
CA ALA A 79 -2.40 3.29 -10.22
C ALA A 79 -0.98 3.04 -10.76
N GLU A 80 -0.03 3.80 -10.24
CA GLU A 80 1.40 3.59 -10.45
C GLU A 80 1.86 2.38 -9.64
N ARG A 81 2.57 1.45 -10.28
CA ARG A 81 3.01 0.20 -9.68
C ARG A 81 4.51 -0.01 -9.94
N SER A 82 5.25 -0.45 -8.93
CA SER A 82 6.66 -0.77 -9.09
C SER A 82 6.87 -2.10 -9.82
N PHE A 83 7.94 -2.18 -10.60
CA PHE A 83 8.41 -3.43 -11.22
C PHE A 83 9.88 -3.72 -10.92
N PHE A 84 10.61 -2.74 -10.39
CA PHE A 84 11.99 -2.86 -9.97
C PHE A 84 12.22 -2.09 -8.66
N GLN A 85 13.05 -2.65 -7.79
CA GLN A 85 13.52 -2.02 -6.57
C GLN A 85 14.97 -2.41 -6.29
N ALA A 86 15.82 -1.47 -5.92
CA ALA A 86 17.16 -1.76 -5.43
C ALA A 86 17.45 -0.91 -4.20
N TYR A 87 18.11 -1.49 -3.19
CA TYR A 87 18.65 -0.75 -2.05
C TYR A 87 20.17 -0.91 -2.02
N GLY A 88 20.89 0.20 -2.03
CA GLY A 88 22.36 0.28 -2.04
C GLY A 88 23.00 -0.05 -3.38
N HIS A 89 22.62 -1.17 -4.02
CA HIS A 89 23.19 -1.62 -5.30
C HIS A 89 22.19 -2.50 -6.09
N PRO A 90 22.18 -2.44 -7.43
CA PRO A 90 22.94 -1.53 -8.29
C PRO A 90 22.41 -0.09 -8.26
N PRO A 91 23.29 0.93 -8.37
CA PRO A 91 22.86 2.32 -8.43
C PRO A 91 22.31 2.64 -9.81
N ILE A 92 21.04 3.03 -9.89
CA ILE A 92 20.36 3.38 -11.14
C ILE A 92 20.23 4.90 -11.22
N SER A 93 20.64 5.51 -12.34
CA SER A 93 20.61 6.97 -12.51
C SER A 93 19.60 7.45 -13.55
N SER A 94 19.24 6.60 -14.51
CA SER A 94 18.30 6.98 -15.59
C SER A 94 17.53 5.79 -16.14
N ILE A 95 16.49 6.09 -16.89
CA ILE A 95 15.66 5.12 -17.60
C ILE A 95 15.52 5.52 -19.07
N ASP A 96 15.54 4.52 -19.96
CA ASP A 96 15.26 4.75 -21.38
C ASP A 96 14.14 3.81 -21.86
N CYS A 97 13.22 4.36 -22.62
CA CYS A 97 12.07 3.67 -23.18
C CYS A 97 12.26 3.53 -24.70
N GLN A 98 12.87 2.43 -25.16
CA GLN A 98 13.17 2.19 -26.58
C GLN A 98 12.55 0.89 -27.07
N GLY A 99 11.90 0.91 -28.24
CA GLY A 99 11.59 -0.31 -28.99
C GLY A 99 10.71 -1.34 -28.27
N GLY A 100 9.91 -0.94 -27.28
CA GLY A 100 9.09 -1.84 -26.47
C GLY A 100 9.82 -2.46 -25.27
N ALA A 101 11.02 -1.98 -24.95
CA ALA A 101 11.76 -2.29 -23.74
C ALA A 101 11.92 -1.05 -22.86
N VAL A 102 12.22 -1.29 -21.59
CA VAL A 102 12.61 -0.30 -20.60
C VAL A 102 13.98 -0.68 -20.09
N ASP A 103 14.95 0.20 -20.32
CA ASP A 103 16.32 0.03 -19.88
C ASP A 103 16.55 0.83 -18.59
N LEU A 104 17.12 0.17 -17.59
CA LEU A 104 17.60 0.81 -16.36
C LEU A 104 19.10 1.01 -16.50
N VAL A 105 19.53 2.27 -16.45
CA VAL A 105 20.91 2.67 -16.70
C VAL A 105 21.58 3.01 -15.37
N GLY A 106 22.73 2.39 -15.12
CA GLY A 106 23.51 2.61 -13.93
C GLY A 106 24.24 3.95 -13.94
N THR A 107 24.76 4.38 -12.78
CA THR A 107 25.52 5.64 -12.68
C THR A 107 26.76 5.70 -13.58
N GLY A 108 27.27 4.55 -14.03
CA GLY A 108 28.36 4.47 -15.02
C GLY A 108 27.93 4.76 -16.47
N GLY A 109 26.63 4.84 -16.76
CA GLY A 109 26.07 4.98 -18.10
C GLY A 109 25.79 3.66 -18.83
N ASP A 110 26.15 2.53 -18.22
CA ASP A 110 25.88 1.20 -18.75
C ASP A 110 24.44 0.75 -18.43
N VAL A 111 23.86 -0.05 -19.34
CA VAL A 111 22.55 -0.68 -19.11
C VAL A 111 22.72 -1.83 -18.12
N GLU A 112 22.19 -1.67 -16.91
CA GLU A 112 22.21 -2.67 -15.85
C GLU A 112 21.12 -3.73 -16.09
N PHE A 113 19.94 -3.28 -16.54
CA PHE A 113 18.81 -4.16 -16.85
C PHE A 113 18.05 -3.66 -18.06
N SER A 114 17.54 -4.60 -18.85
CA SER A 114 16.59 -4.35 -19.93
C SER A 114 15.38 -5.24 -19.75
N PHE A 115 14.20 -4.64 -19.68
CA PHE A 115 12.94 -5.35 -19.51
C PHE A 115 12.03 -5.10 -20.70
N GLY A 116 11.62 -6.17 -21.38
CA GLY A 116 10.52 -6.08 -22.32
C GLY A 116 9.25 -5.62 -21.61
N LEU A 117 8.51 -4.69 -22.22
CA LEU A 117 7.31 -4.13 -21.62
C LEU A 117 6.25 -5.20 -21.32
N ASP A 118 6.15 -6.23 -22.16
CA ASP A 118 5.23 -7.35 -21.93
C ASP A 118 5.57 -8.10 -20.63
N ARG A 119 6.87 -8.32 -20.35
CA ARG A 119 7.33 -8.95 -19.11
C ARG A 119 7.06 -8.07 -17.89
N ILE A 120 7.25 -6.76 -18.02
CA ILE A 120 6.87 -5.82 -16.96
C ILE A 120 5.39 -6.02 -16.63
N GLU A 121 4.54 -5.97 -17.65
CA GLU A 121 3.09 -6.00 -17.51
C GLU A 121 2.54 -7.35 -17.02
N SER A 122 3.16 -8.47 -17.38
CA SER A 122 2.67 -9.81 -17.06
C SER A 122 3.28 -10.41 -15.79
N GLU A 123 4.49 -10.02 -15.42
CA GLU A 123 5.23 -10.66 -14.32
C GLU A 123 5.67 -9.64 -13.27
N LEU A 124 6.43 -8.62 -13.68
CA LEU A 124 7.17 -7.79 -12.72
C LEU A 124 6.28 -6.82 -11.95
N LEU A 125 5.10 -6.47 -12.48
CA LEU A 125 4.12 -5.70 -11.72
C LEU A 125 3.56 -6.47 -10.51
N ASP A 126 3.46 -7.80 -10.60
CA ASP A 126 2.94 -8.65 -9.53
C ASP A 126 4.06 -9.19 -8.64
N ALA A 127 5.26 -9.38 -9.19
CA ALA A 127 6.47 -9.75 -8.46
C ALA A 127 7.66 -8.89 -8.91
N PRO A 128 7.83 -7.68 -8.33
CA PRO A 128 8.91 -6.77 -8.68
C PRO A 128 10.29 -7.41 -8.49
N LEU A 129 11.23 -7.06 -9.37
CA LEU A 129 12.62 -7.46 -9.19
C LEU A 129 13.25 -6.61 -8.10
N SER A 130 13.57 -7.22 -6.96
CA SER A 130 14.11 -6.53 -5.79
C SER A 130 15.57 -6.93 -5.51
N PHE A 131 16.42 -5.94 -5.27
CA PHE A 131 17.82 -6.12 -4.86
C PHE A 131 18.09 -5.48 -3.50
N TYR A 132 18.91 -6.15 -2.70
CA TYR A 132 19.42 -5.63 -1.44
C TYR A 132 20.94 -5.78 -1.41
N TYR A 133 21.66 -4.66 -1.49
CA TYR A 133 23.12 -4.63 -1.63
C TYR A 133 23.66 -5.53 -2.77
N GLY A 134 22.99 -5.53 -3.92
CA GLY A 134 23.41 -6.28 -5.12
C GLY A 134 22.97 -7.75 -5.15
N GLU A 135 22.46 -8.29 -4.04
CA GLU A 135 21.88 -9.63 -4.00
C GLU A 135 20.41 -9.58 -4.42
N VAL A 136 19.99 -10.49 -5.29
CA VAL A 136 18.57 -10.67 -5.61
C VAL A 136 17.86 -11.09 -4.33
N ALA A 137 16.87 -10.30 -3.90
CA ALA A 137 16.05 -10.64 -2.77
C ALA A 137 15.22 -11.88 -3.12
N ALA A 138 15.69 -13.06 -2.72
CA ALA A 138 15.02 -14.32 -2.99
C ALA A 138 13.70 -14.40 -2.22
N GLY A 139 12.59 -14.26 -2.95
CA GLY A 139 11.24 -14.48 -2.44
C GLY A 139 10.55 -13.21 -1.96
N ASN A 140 9.41 -12.93 -2.58
CA ASN A 140 8.29 -12.11 -2.11
C ASN A 140 8.64 -11.00 -1.09
N PRO A 141 8.69 -9.70 -1.49
CA PRO A 141 9.13 -8.58 -0.65
C PRO A 141 8.22 -8.23 0.53
N THR A 142 7.42 -9.16 1.04
CA THR A 142 6.74 -9.05 2.36
C THR A 142 7.69 -8.95 3.57
N GLY A 143 9.01 -8.84 3.35
CA GLY A 143 10.01 -9.30 4.31
C GLY A 143 10.95 -8.28 4.96
N VAL A 144 10.94 -6.99 4.65
CA VAL A 144 11.73 -6.00 5.44
C VAL A 144 11.02 -4.65 5.51
N ALA A 145 9.87 -4.60 6.17
CA ALA A 145 9.39 -3.34 6.74
C ALA A 145 10.02 -3.18 8.14
N PRO A 146 10.71 -2.07 8.46
CA PRO A 146 10.89 -1.70 9.86
C PRO A 146 9.50 -1.60 10.47
N ARG A 147 9.21 -2.46 11.47
CA ARG A 147 7.97 -2.46 12.25
C ARG A 147 7.78 -1.09 12.91
N LEU A 148 7.15 -0.16 12.22
CA LEU A 148 6.63 1.07 12.81
C LEU A 148 5.21 1.26 12.30
N LEU A 149 4.29 1.30 13.28
CA LEU A 149 2.88 1.66 13.19
C LEU A 149 1.90 0.59 12.71
N GLY A 150 1.65 -0.36 13.61
CA GLY A 150 0.29 -0.89 13.76
C GLY A 150 -0.63 0.21 14.30
N VAL A 151 -1.22 1.01 13.42
CA VAL A 151 -2.43 1.78 13.74
C VAL A 151 -3.59 1.02 13.12
N ALA A 152 -4.18 0.16 13.93
CA ALA A 152 -5.37 -0.61 13.59
C ALA A 152 -6.54 0.35 13.32
N CYS A 153 -6.87 0.56 12.04
CA CYS A 153 -8.20 0.95 11.64
C CYS A 153 -9.01 -0.33 11.36
N GLY A 154 -9.95 -0.63 12.24
CA GLY A 154 -10.93 -1.72 12.14
C GLY A 154 -11.20 -2.28 13.54
N SER A 155 -12.37 -2.09 14.17
CA SER A 155 -13.69 -2.39 13.62
C SER A 155 -14.79 -1.74 14.50
N PRO A 156 -15.87 -1.18 13.94
CA PRO A 156 -17.10 -0.98 14.69
C PRO A 156 -18.20 -1.81 14.04
N LEU A 157 -18.36 -3.09 14.42
CA LEU A 157 -19.60 -3.83 14.17
C LEU A 157 -19.56 -5.20 14.86
N LEU A 158 -20.31 -5.33 15.95
CA LEU A 158 -21.37 -6.33 16.17
C LEU A 158 -21.54 -6.59 17.67
N LEU A 159 -22.63 -6.08 18.24
CA LEU A 159 -23.50 -6.81 19.16
C LEU A 159 -24.80 -6.01 19.33
N VAL A 160 -25.68 -6.14 18.33
CA VAL A 160 -27.12 -5.98 18.51
C VAL A 160 -27.70 -7.39 18.57
N GLY A 161 -28.46 -7.70 19.64
CA GLY A 161 -29.35 -8.86 19.66
C GLY A 161 -29.45 -9.53 21.02
N GLY A 162 -30.46 -9.16 21.82
CA GLY A 162 -30.79 -9.86 23.06
C GLY A 162 -31.95 -9.22 23.82
N VAL A 163 -33.15 -9.17 23.22
CA VAL A 163 -34.39 -8.86 23.93
C VAL A 163 -34.96 -10.15 24.52
N ALA A 164 -34.92 -10.27 25.86
CA ALA A 164 -35.81 -11.05 26.73
C ALA A 164 -35.38 -10.70 28.17
N GLY A 165 -36.14 -10.02 29.02
CA GLY A 165 -37.56 -10.22 29.31
C GLY A 165 -37.69 -11.17 30.49
N LEU A 166 -37.59 -10.67 31.74
CA LEU A 166 -38.41 -11.11 32.88
C LEU A 166 -38.07 -10.32 34.15
N ALA A 167 -39.08 -9.60 34.61
CA ALA A 167 -39.18 -9.03 35.93
C ALA A 167 -39.14 -10.13 37.01
N VAL A 168 -38.42 -9.92 38.12
CA VAL A 168 -38.86 -10.39 39.44
C VAL A 168 -38.45 -9.38 40.52
N PHE A 169 -39.49 -8.75 41.02
CA PHE A 169 -39.62 -8.02 42.28
C PHE A 169 -39.39 -8.96 43.48
N ARG A 170 -38.86 -8.42 44.60
CA ARG A 170 -38.90 -8.97 45.99
C ARG A 170 -38.06 -10.25 46.23
N ARG A 171 -37.50 -10.55 47.41
CA ARG A 171 -37.69 -10.12 48.81
C ARG A 171 -36.51 -10.70 49.63
N ARG A 172 -36.05 -10.01 50.70
CA ARG A 172 -35.41 -10.68 51.85
C ARG A 172 -36.41 -11.64 52.50
N PRO A 173 -35.96 -12.79 53.03
CA PRO A 173 -35.86 -12.98 54.50
C PRO A 173 -34.56 -13.72 54.90
N HIS A 174 -33.92 -13.41 56.03
CA HIS A 174 -34.22 -13.84 57.42
C HIS A 174 -34.23 -15.37 57.62
N GLY A 175 -33.30 -15.86 58.47
CA GLY A 175 -33.52 -17.09 59.25
C GLY A 175 -32.32 -18.04 59.33
N ARG A 176 -31.57 -17.96 60.44
CA ARG A 176 -30.92 -19.09 61.15
C ARG A 176 -30.16 -18.52 62.34
N ASP A 177 -30.11 -19.09 63.54
CA ASP A 177 -30.89 -20.00 64.38
C ASP A 177 -30.06 -20.02 65.69
N GLY A 178 -30.68 -20.09 66.86
CA GLY A 178 -29.90 -20.33 68.09
C GLY A 178 -30.55 -19.92 69.39
N CYS A 179 -31.57 -20.65 69.85
CA CYS A 179 -31.86 -20.82 71.27
C CYS A 179 -32.19 -22.30 71.52
N GLY A 180 -31.31 -22.94 72.28
CA GLY A 180 -31.52 -24.13 73.08
C GLY A 180 -30.74 -23.90 74.36
#